data_AF-A0A078F2W1-F1
#
_entry.id   AF-A0A078F2W1-F1
#
_cell.length_a   1.000
_cell.length_b   1.000
_cell.length_c   1.000
_cell.angle_alpha   90.00
_cell.angle_beta   90.00
_cell.angle_gamma   90.00
#
_symmetry.space_group_name_H-M   'P 1'
#
loop_
_entity.id
_entity.type
_entity.pdbx_description
1 polymer ?
#
loop_
_entity_poly.entity_id
_entity_poly.type
_entity_poly.pdbx_seq_one_letter_code
_entity_poly.pdbx_strand_id
1 'polypeptide(L)'
;MANREMAVYCFDTLVCHYNNDETPPPAFDDANHPLFVTWKKIVNGGEPRLRGCIGTLEARRLISGFKDYALTSALRDRRFPPIQSKELPFLQCTVSVLTD
;
A
#
# COMPACT_ATOMS: atom_id res chain seq x y z
N MET A 1 -16.20 1.01 -2.31
CA MET A 1 -15.51 0.16 -3.32
C MET A 1 -14.09 0.68 -3.50
N ALA A 2 -13.11 -0.19 -3.76
CA ALA A 2 -11.71 0.21 -3.98
C ALA A 2 -11.57 1.16 -5.18
N ASN A 3 -10.75 2.20 -5.07
CA ASN A 3 -10.52 3.18 -6.13
C ASN A 3 -9.04 3.56 -6.27
N ARG A 4 -8.73 4.35 -7.31
CA ARG A 4 -7.36 4.79 -7.61
C ARG A 4 -6.75 5.64 -6.50
N GLU A 5 -7.53 6.53 -5.90
CA GLU A 5 -7.05 7.46 -4.86
C GLU A 5 -6.59 6.73 -3.59
N MET A 6 -7.22 5.59 -3.25
CA MET A 6 -6.76 4.72 -2.16
C MET A 6 -5.36 4.13 -2.45
N ALA A 7 -5.09 3.75 -3.70
CA ALA A 7 -3.76 3.24 -4.09
C ALA A 7 -2.71 4.36 -4.14
N VAL A 8 -3.08 5.56 -4.60
CA VAL A 8 -2.23 6.75 -4.57
C VAL A 8 -1.85 7.08 -3.12
N TYR A 9 -2.80 7.11 -2.20
CA TYR A 9 -2.55 7.37 -0.79
C TYR A 9 -1.60 6.34 -0.13
N CYS A 10 -1.72 5.06 -0.50
CA CYS A 10 -0.74 4.05 -0.07
C CYS A 10 0.66 4.32 -0.62
N PHE A 11 0.75 4.77 -1.88
CA PHE A 11 2.00 5.15 -2.53
C PHE A 11 2.64 6.38 -1.88
N ASP A 12 1.87 7.44 -1.67
CA ASP A 12 2.29 8.66 -0.99
C ASP A 12 2.76 8.36 0.43
N THR A 13 2.06 7.47 1.16
CA THR A 13 2.48 7.02 2.48
C THR A 13 3.90 6.44 2.46
N LEU A 14 4.21 5.59 1.48
CA LEU A 14 5.53 4.97 1.35
C LEU A 14 6.59 5.99 0.88
N VAL A 15 6.26 6.90 -0.03
CA VAL A 15 7.17 7.97 -0.48
C VAL A 15 7.52 8.90 0.67
N CYS A 16 6.51 9.41 1.40
CA CYS A 16 6.69 10.27 2.55
C CYS A 16 7.52 9.59 3.65
N HIS A 17 7.36 8.27 3.86
CA HIS A 17 8.21 7.52 4.78
C HIS A 17 9.71 7.63 4.44
N TYR A 18 10.09 7.53 3.16
CA TYR A 18 11.51 7.67 2.77
C TYR A 18 12.02 9.10 2.80
N ASN A 19 11.13 10.08 2.59
CA ASN A 19 11.49 11.50 2.63
C ASN A 19 11.47 12.08 4.05
N ASN A 20 10.92 11.35 5.03
CA ASN A 20 10.59 11.84 6.37
C ASN A 20 9.57 13.00 6.33
N ASP A 21 8.62 12.93 5.40
CA ASP A 21 7.53 13.88 5.23
C ASP A 21 6.22 13.36 5.85
N GLU A 22 5.24 14.24 5.98
CA GLU A 22 3.88 13.87 6.34
C GLU A 22 3.11 13.35 5.12
N THR A 23 2.29 12.31 5.33
CA THR A 23 1.39 11.79 4.29
C THR A 23 0.31 12.83 3.97
N PRO A 24 0.08 13.19 2.70
CA PRO A 24 -0.96 14.13 2.33
C PRO A 24 -2.35 13.64 2.75
N PRO A 25 -3.33 14.53 2.95
CA PRO A 25 -4.70 14.15 3.24
C PRO A 25 -5.27 13.21 2.14
N PRO A 26 -6.05 12.18 2.51
CA PRO A 26 -6.63 11.27 1.55
C PRO A 26 -7.71 11.94 0.70
N ALA A 27 -7.75 11.62 -0.59
CA ALA A 27 -8.77 12.09 -1.53
C ALA A 27 -9.96 11.10 -1.65
N PHE A 28 -10.33 10.46 -0.54
CA PHE A 28 -11.44 9.50 -0.46
C PHE A 28 -12.07 9.50 0.94
N ASP A 29 -13.34 9.10 1.00
CA ASP A 29 -14.09 9.03 2.26
C ASP A 29 -13.63 7.87 3.13
N ASP A 30 -13.69 8.08 4.44
CA ASP A 30 -13.40 7.04 5.40
C ASP A 30 -14.58 6.07 5.54
N ALA A 31 -14.27 4.81 5.77
CA ALA A 31 -15.24 3.75 6.02
C ALA A 31 -14.58 2.62 6.81
N ASN A 32 -15.37 1.68 7.35
CA ASN A 32 -14.85 0.50 8.03
C ASN A 32 -14.99 -0.71 7.14
N HIS A 33 -13.87 -1.25 6.65
CA HIS A 33 -13.84 -2.46 5.84
C HIS A 33 -12.57 -3.28 6.11
N PRO A 34 -12.61 -4.60 5.91
CA PRO A 34 -11.40 -5.38 5.77
C PRO A 34 -10.64 -4.93 4.52
N LEU A 35 -9.31 -4.89 4.59
CA LEU A 35 -8.50 -4.35 3.52
C LEU A 35 -7.15 -5.04 3.41
N PHE A 36 -6.58 -5.03 2.21
CA PHE A 36 -5.22 -5.50 1.92
C PHE A 36 -4.49 -4.49 1.05
N VAL A 37 -3.21 -4.28 1.33
CA VAL A 37 -2.29 -3.53 0.47
C VAL A 37 -1.27 -4.48 -0.11
N THR A 38 -1.09 -4.42 -1.43
CA THR A 38 -0.18 -5.28 -2.18
C THR A 38 0.77 -4.43 -3.00
N TRP A 39 2.07 -4.67 -2.84
CA TRP A 39 3.14 -4.12 -3.65
C TRP A 39 3.56 -5.15 -4.68
N LYS A 40 3.70 -4.72 -5.93
CA LYS A 40 4.35 -5.48 -6.99
C LYS A 40 5.51 -4.67 -7.55
N LYS A 41 6.49 -5.33 -8.13
CA LYS A 41 7.65 -4.70 -8.75
C LYS A 41 7.84 -5.22 -10.17
N ILE A 42 8.01 -4.30 -11.11
CA ILE A 42 8.39 -4.61 -12.49
C ILE A 42 9.88 -4.96 -12.50
N VAL A 43 10.23 -6.10 -13.09
CA VAL A 43 11.62 -6.56 -13.21
C VAL A 43 11.94 -6.73 -14.69
N ASN A 44 12.95 -6.02 -15.19
CA ASN A 44 13.47 -6.12 -16.56
C ASN A 44 12.39 -6.00 -17.65
N GLY A 45 11.37 -5.15 -17.44
CA GLY A 45 10.26 -4.96 -18.39
C GLY A 45 9.29 -6.14 -18.49
N GLY A 46 9.42 -7.15 -17.64
CA GLY A 46 8.49 -8.28 -17.54
C GLY A 46 7.30 -7.99 -16.61
N GLU A 47 6.49 -9.02 -16.40
CA GLU A 47 5.29 -8.94 -15.56
C GLU A 47 5.61 -8.52 -14.11
N PRO A 48 4.77 -7.67 -13.48
CA PRO A 48 4.94 -7.25 -12.10
C PRO A 48 4.93 -8.44 -11.12
N ARG A 49 5.98 -8.58 -10.31
CA ARG A 49 6.12 -9.65 -9.31
C ARG A 49 5.75 -9.15 -7.93
N LEU A 50 5.13 -10.01 -7.12
CA LEU A 50 4.79 -9.70 -5.73
C LEU A 50 6.04 -9.25 -4.95
N ARG A 51 5.92 -8.12 -4.24
CA ARG A 51 6.99 -7.47 -3.46
C ARG A 51 6.62 -7.24 -2.00
N GLY A 52 5.34 -7.42 -1.65
CA GLY A 52 4.79 -7.40 -0.30
C GLY A 52 3.27 -7.43 -0.34
N CYS A 53 2.62 -8.10 0.60
CA CYS A 53 1.16 -8.08 0.73
C CYS A 53 0.75 -8.38 2.17
N ILE A 54 0.12 -7.41 2.82
CA ILE A 54 -0.40 -7.54 4.19
C ILE A 54 -1.73 -6.78 4.27
N GLY A 55 -2.65 -7.31 5.08
CA GLY A 55 -3.96 -6.75 5.32
C GLY A 55 -4.63 -7.43 6.50
N THR A 56 -5.95 -7.27 6.59
CA THR A 56 -6.77 -7.89 7.63
C THR A 56 -8.16 -8.24 7.09
N LEU A 57 -8.74 -9.28 7.69
CA LEU A 57 -10.14 -9.65 7.51
C LEU A 57 -11.06 -8.94 8.52
N GLU A 58 -10.50 -8.29 9.54
CA GLU A 58 -11.27 -7.43 10.45
C GLU A 58 -11.50 -6.05 9.83
N ALA A 59 -12.69 -5.49 10.03
CA ALA A 59 -12.97 -4.15 9.58
C ALA A 59 -12.06 -3.12 10.28
N ARG A 60 -11.42 -2.26 9.47
CA ARG A 60 -10.60 -1.14 9.93
C ARG A 60 -11.03 0.13 9.21
N ARG A 61 -10.81 1.28 9.85
CA ARG A 61 -10.96 2.59 9.19
C ARG A 61 -10.01 2.64 8.00
N LEU A 62 -10.54 2.89 6.81
CA LEU A 62 -9.80 2.82 5.56
C LEU A 62 -8.59 3.76 5.57
N ILE A 63 -8.73 5.00 6.04
CA ILE A 63 -7.64 5.98 6.02
C ILE A 63 -6.45 5.52 6.88
N SER A 64 -6.69 5.18 8.14
CA SER A 64 -5.62 4.71 9.03
C SER A 64 -5.12 3.34 8.62
N GLY A 65 -6.02 2.43 8.23
CA GLY A 65 -5.68 1.09 7.81
C GLY A 65 -4.82 1.08 6.55
N PHE A 66 -5.14 1.86 5.53
CA PHE A 66 -4.29 1.97 4.33
C PHE A 66 -2.91 2.54 4.67
N LYS A 67 -2.82 3.54 5.54
CA LYS A 67 -1.53 4.08 5.99
C LYS A 67 -0.67 3.00 6.66
N ASP A 68 -1.26 2.28 7.62
CA ASP A 68 -0.56 1.24 8.39
C ASP A 68 -0.17 0.03 7.51
N TYR A 69 -1.10 -0.45 6.69
CA TYR A 69 -0.89 -1.64 5.86
C TYR A 69 -0.04 -1.35 4.62
N ALA A 70 0.02 -0.10 4.12
CA ALA A 70 0.98 0.31 3.10
C ALA A 70 2.42 0.13 3.60
N LEU A 71 2.75 0.68 4.78
CA LEU A 71 4.08 0.55 5.37
C LEU A 71 4.36 -0.88 5.84
N THR A 72 3.39 -1.56 6.42
CA THR A 72 3.57 -2.94 6.91
C THR A 72 3.83 -3.90 5.76
N SER A 73 3.07 -3.81 4.66
CA SER A 73 3.30 -4.67 3.49
C SER A 73 4.59 -4.32 2.75
N ALA A 74 5.01 -3.04 2.74
CA ALA A 74 6.26 -2.61 2.09
C ALA A 74 7.53 -2.96 2.89
N LEU A 75 7.48 -2.82 4.23
CA LEU A 75 8.68 -2.78 5.07
C LEU A 75 8.76 -3.95 6.06
N ARG A 76 7.65 -4.63 6.34
CA ARG A 76 7.55 -5.62 7.43
C ARG A 76 6.97 -6.97 6.99
N ASP A 77 6.69 -7.17 5.71
CA ASP A 77 6.35 -8.48 5.17
C ASP A 77 7.59 -9.38 5.17
N ARG A 78 7.69 -10.28 6.16
CA ARG A 78 8.89 -11.13 6.41
C ARG A 78 9.27 -12.05 5.25
N ARG A 79 8.38 -12.24 4.26
CA ARG A 79 8.69 -13.02 3.05
C ARG A 79 9.63 -12.27 2.11
N PHE A 80 9.80 -10.97 2.29
CA PHE A 80 10.61 -10.11 1.45
C PHE A 80 11.50 -9.18 2.31
N PRO A 81 12.69 -8.78 1.82
CA PRO A 81 13.42 -7.69 2.45
C PRO A 81 12.59 -6.39 2.37
N PRO A 82 12.75 -5.43 3.30
CA PRO A 82 12.09 -4.14 3.19
C PRO A 82 12.30 -3.54 1.80
N ILE A 83 11.25 -2.96 1.22
CA ILE A 83 11.36 -2.17 -0.01
C ILE A 83 12.41 -1.07 0.23
N GLN A 84 13.16 -0.72 -0.81
CA GLN A 84 14.13 0.37 -0.78
C GLN A 84 13.61 1.56 -1.59
N SER A 85 14.01 2.79 -1.23
CA SER A 85 13.58 4.02 -1.93
C SER A 85 13.85 3.98 -3.44
N LYS A 86 14.98 3.41 -3.86
CA LYS A 86 15.33 3.21 -5.28
C LYS A 86 14.37 2.29 -6.06
N GLU A 87 13.54 1.51 -5.37
CA GLU A 87 12.56 0.64 -6.00
C GLU A 87 11.28 1.39 -6.38
N LEU A 88 10.99 2.55 -5.76
CA LEU A 88 9.73 3.30 -5.92
C LEU A 88 9.31 3.47 -7.39
N PRO A 89 10.18 3.89 -8.35
CA PRO A 89 9.77 4.09 -9.74
C PRO A 89 9.33 2.81 -10.47
N PHE A 90 9.60 1.63 -9.90
CA PHE A 90 9.30 0.33 -10.49
C PHE A 90 8.18 -0.41 -9.74
N LEU A 91 7.57 0.23 -8.75
CA LEU A 91 6.50 -0.36 -7.95
C LEU A 91 5.12 -0.12 -8.56
N GLN A 92 4.23 -1.08 -8.32
CA GLN A 92 2.80 -0.94 -8.48
C GLN A 92 2.13 -1.22 -7.13
N CYS A 93 1.19 -0.37 -6.75
CA CYS A 93 0.36 -0.56 -5.58
C CYS A 93 -1.02 -1.08 -6.00
N THR A 94 -1.52 -2.09 -5.32
CA THR A 94 -2.88 -2.60 -5.46
C THR A 94 -3.52 -2.62 -4.09
N VAL A 95 -4.76 -2.13 -4.01
CA VAL A 95 -5.57 -2.13 -2.80
C VAL A 95 -6.78 -3.01 -2.99
N SER A 96 -7.12 -3.79 -1.97
CA SER A 96 -8.36 -4.56 -1.91
C SER A 96 -9.18 -4.05 -0.73
N VAL A 97 -10.44 -3.71 -0.98
CA VAL A 97 -11.44 -3.40 0.04
C VAL A 97 -12.49 -4.50 -0.04
N LEU A 98 -12.65 -5.26 1.03
CA LEU A 98 -13.62 -6.35 1.07
C LEU A 98 -14.97 -5.80 1.53
N THR A 99 -16.00 -6.23 0.83
CA THR A 99 -17.40 -5.97 1.15
C THR A 99 -18.10 -7.31 1.20
N ASP A 100 -19.15 -7.41 2.02
CA ASP A 100 -20.04 -8.58 2.02
C ASP A 100 -20.77 -8.75 0.67
#